data_AF-A0A7T3RDW0-F1
#
_entry.id   AF-A0A7T3RDW0-F1
#
_cell.length_a   1.000
_cell.length_b   1.000
_cell.length_c   1.000
_cell.angle_alpha   90.00
_cell.angle_beta   90.00
_cell.angle_gamma   90.00
#
_symmetry.space_group_name_H-M   'P 1'
#
loop_
_entity.id
_entity.type
_entity.pdbx_description
1 polymer ?
#
loop_
_entity_poly.entity_id
_entity_poly.type
_entity_poly.pdbx_seq_one_letter_code
_entity_poly.pdbx_strand_id
1 'polypeptide(L)'
;MADIKLIKTKDDYEKILKRIDEIFEAEPGTPAGDELELLTKLVEIYEDEKYPMDLPSPVAAIKFRMEQQGLKSKDLIPYIGSKSKVSEVLSGKRALSLNMIRKLHEGLGIPAEVLIQESGKELPDSSIMEHGINFPFTEMYKRGWFTNFFDGTLSQAKELKEELIIKFIGNFNIQDVALCYNRKSENKESENLDDILMAWRIRVMNLAAAEKLPKWNKDVLSEQFFSHLAMLSVFDQGPKLAKELLNKVGIHFIIEEHLEKSHLDGSSMLMPDGSPLIALTLRYDRLDSFWFTLFHELAHVKKHLSKNNAAYFDDITNEMSKTIEREADTYAKEMLIPMNIWKTSGLTISSTPIAIRNFAEEQHISPAIPAGRLRFENKKYTVFNNLIGNGVVRKMFK
;
A
#
# COMPACT_ATOMS: atom_id res chain seq x y z
N MET A 1 55.03 24.70 -7.81
CA MET A 1 53.75 23.96 -7.97
C MET A 1 53.26 24.25 -9.37
N ALA A 2 53.19 23.23 -10.23
CA ALA A 2 52.70 23.41 -11.59
C ALA A 2 51.24 23.89 -11.56
N ASP A 3 50.86 24.69 -12.56
CA ASP A 3 49.52 25.25 -12.75
C ASP A 3 48.56 24.11 -13.15
N ILE A 4 48.10 23.32 -12.16
CA ILE A 4 47.22 22.16 -12.37
C ILE A 4 45.83 22.66 -12.78
N LYS A 5 45.39 22.25 -13.97
CA LYS A 5 44.10 22.62 -14.55
C LYS A 5 43.22 21.38 -14.72
N LEU A 6 41.91 21.56 -14.54
CA LEU A 6 40.91 20.54 -14.82
C LEU A 6 40.99 20.09 -16.29
N ILE A 7 40.80 18.79 -16.53
CA ILE A 7 40.76 18.21 -17.86
C ILE A 7 39.47 18.67 -18.55
N LYS A 8 39.59 19.45 -19.64
CA LYS A 8 38.42 19.95 -20.39
C LYS A 8 38.39 19.42 -21.82
N THR A 9 39.55 19.11 -22.37
CA THR A 9 39.70 18.66 -23.76
C THR A 9 40.40 17.31 -23.82
N LYS A 10 40.29 16.64 -24.98
CA LYS A 10 40.99 15.37 -25.23
C LYS A 10 42.51 15.54 -25.20
N ASP A 11 43.01 16.68 -25.67
CA ASP A 11 44.44 17.00 -25.66
C ASP A 11 44.98 17.18 -24.22
N ASP A 12 44.16 17.70 -23.29
CA ASP A 12 44.54 17.79 -21.88
C ASP A 12 44.65 16.40 -21.25
N TYR A 13 43.70 15.52 -21.59
CA TYR A 13 43.66 14.13 -21.13
C TYR A 13 44.88 13.35 -21.61
N GLU A 14 45.23 13.42 -22.90
CA GLU A 14 46.41 12.74 -23.45
C GLU A 14 47.73 13.26 -22.86
N LYS A 15 47.84 14.57 -22.57
CA LYS A 15 49.01 15.14 -21.90
C LYS A 15 49.15 14.66 -20.47
N ILE A 16 48.04 14.52 -19.75
CA ILE A 16 48.04 14.03 -18.37
C ILE A 16 48.37 12.54 -18.33
N LEU A 17 47.82 11.71 -19.23
CA LEU A 17 48.20 10.29 -19.34
C LEU A 17 49.69 10.12 -19.61
N LYS A 18 50.24 10.90 -20.55
CA LYS A 18 51.68 10.89 -20.82
C LYS A 18 52.50 11.29 -19.60
N ARG A 19 52.03 12.27 -18.82
CA ARG A 19 52.70 12.71 -17.60
C ARG A 19 52.64 11.64 -16.52
N ILE A 20 51.51 10.96 -16.36
CA ILE A 20 51.35 9.81 -15.47
C ILE A 20 52.35 8.72 -15.84
N ASP A 21 52.46 8.36 -17.13
CA ASP A 21 53.44 7.36 -17.60
C ASP A 21 54.88 7.74 -17.25
N GLU A 22 55.24 9.03 -17.34
CA GLU A 22 56.58 9.53 -16.98
C GLU A 22 56.90 9.45 -15.48
N ILE A 23 55.89 9.54 -14.62
CA ILE A 23 56.03 9.56 -13.15
C ILE A 23 55.44 8.33 -12.46
N PHE A 24 55.09 7.29 -13.22
CA PHE A 24 54.36 6.12 -12.73
C PHE A 24 55.10 5.34 -11.63
N GLU A 25 56.45 5.35 -11.67
CA GLU A 25 57.31 4.71 -10.67
C GLU A 25 57.67 5.64 -9.49
N ALA A 26 57.03 6.80 -9.37
CA ALA A 26 57.31 7.72 -8.27
C ALA A 26 56.87 7.14 -6.91
N GLU A 27 57.76 7.20 -5.93
CA GLU A 27 57.49 6.72 -4.57
C GLU A 27 56.43 7.59 -3.85
N PRO A 28 55.50 6.97 -3.10
CA PRO A 28 54.49 7.68 -2.32
C PRO A 28 55.10 8.70 -1.33
N GLY A 29 54.47 9.87 -1.19
CA GLY A 29 54.92 10.94 -0.30
C GLY A 29 56.12 11.75 -0.81
N THR A 30 56.58 11.47 -2.04
CA THR A 30 57.48 12.37 -2.78
C THR A 30 56.68 13.40 -3.58
N PRO A 31 57.26 14.56 -3.96
CA PRO A 31 56.55 15.53 -4.79
C PRO A 31 56.02 14.96 -6.12
N ALA A 32 56.70 13.96 -6.68
CA ALA A 32 56.26 13.27 -7.90
C ALA A 32 55.15 12.23 -7.60
N GLY A 33 55.19 11.58 -6.44
CA GLY A 33 54.11 10.70 -5.97
C GLY A 33 52.82 11.47 -5.68
N ASP A 34 52.92 12.64 -5.02
CA ASP A 34 51.78 13.53 -4.78
C ASP A 34 51.19 14.06 -6.11
N GLU A 35 52.05 14.34 -7.10
CA GLU A 35 51.63 14.70 -8.46
C GLU A 35 50.91 13.54 -9.15
N LEU A 36 51.45 12.32 -9.06
CA LEU A 36 50.85 11.11 -9.62
C LEU A 36 49.44 10.85 -9.05
N GLU A 37 49.29 10.93 -7.72
CA GLU A 37 47.99 10.74 -7.05
C GLU A 37 46.97 11.76 -7.55
N LEU A 38 47.35 13.03 -7.64
CA LEU A 38 46.47 14.09 -8.11
C LEU A 38 46.08 13.93 -9.59
N LEU A 39 47.05 13.64 -10.46
CA LEU A 39 46.79 13.43 -11.89
C LEU A 39 45.90 12.21 -12.14
N THR A 40 46.13 11.13 -11.40
CA THR A 40 45.28 9.93 -11.45
C THR A 40 43.84 10.28 -11.06
N LYS A 41 43.66 11.09 -9.99
CA LYS A 41 42.32 11.50 -9.59
C LYS A 41 41.62 12.41 -10.61
N LEU A 42 42.38 13.27 -11.29
CA LEU A 42 41.86 14.10 -12.39
C LEU A 42 41.42 13.28 -13.60
N VAL A 43 42.17 12.24 -13.93
CA VAL A 43 41.81 11.27 -14.98
C VAL A 43 40.52 10.54 -14.62
N GLU A 44 40.41 10.01 -13.39
CA GLU A 44 39.22 9.32 -12.90
C GLU A 44 37.96 10.20 -13.01
N ILE A 45 38.03 11.46 -12.53
CA ILE A 45 36.90 12.40 -12.62
C ILE A 45 36.49 12.66 -14.07
N TYR A 46 37.47 12.83 -14.98
CA TYR A 46 37.19 13.09 -16.39
C TYR A 46 36.60 11.87 -17.12
N GLU A 47 37.10 10.68 -16.81
CA GLU A 47 36.59 9.41 -17.37
C GLU A 47 35.18 9.11 -16.88
N ASP A 48 34.90 9.32 -15.59
CA ASP A 48 33.55 9.17 -15.02
C ASP A 48 32.53 10.10 -15.68
N GLU A 49 32.92 11.36 -15.98
CA GLU A 49 32.04 12.32 -16.66
C GLU A 49 31.86 12.05 -18.16
N LYS A 50 32.91 11.57 -18.84
CA LYS A 50 32.95 11.52 -20.32
C LYS A 50 32.77 10.12 -20.91
N TYR A 51 33.12 9.09 -20.16
CA TYR A 51 33.02 7.68 -20.52
C TYR A 51 32.37 6.89 -19.37
N PRO A 52 31.12 7.21 -18.99
CA PRO A 52 30.43 6.47 -17.94
C PRO A 52 30.42 4.97 -18.30
N MET A 53 30.85 4.12 -17.37
CA MET A 53 30.74 2.67 -17.55
C MET A 53 29.27 2.29 -17.50
N ASP A 54 28.64 2.21 -18.67
CA ASP A 54 27.28 1.70 -18.80
C ASP A 54 27.19 0.27 -18.27
N LEU A 55 26.16 -0.01 -17.46
CA LEU A 55 25.90 -1.37 -16.99
C LEU A 55 25.71 -2.29 -18.20
N PRO A 56 26.30 -3.50 -18.21
CA PRO A 56 26.05 -4.45 -19.28
C PRO A 56 24.56 -4.78 -19.34
N SER A 57 24.00 -4.96 -20.54
CA SER A 57 22.58 -5.32 -20.68
C SER A 57 22.26 -6.59 -19.87
N PRO A 58 21.01 -6.78 -19.39
CA PRO A 58 20.69 -7.92 -18.54
C PRO A 58 20.95 -9.26 -19.24
N VAL A 59 20.70 -9.31 -20.54
CA VAL A 59 20.97 -10.49 -21.38
C VAL A 59 22.46 -10.76 -21.48
N ALA A 60 23.29 -9.73 -21.60
CA ALA A 60 24.75 -9.87 -21.60
C ALA A 60 25.26 -10.39 -20.25
N ALA A 61 24.76 -9.85 -19.14
CA ALA A 61 25.11 -10.31 -17.79
C ALA A 61 24.71 -11.77 -17.54
N ILE A 62 23.53 -12.19 -18.00
CA ILE A 62 23.09 -13.59 -17.93
C ILE A 62 24.02 -14.48 -18.75
N LYS A 63 24.30 -14.13 -20.01
CA LYS A 63 25.19 -14.92 -20.87
C LYS A 63 26.59 -15.03 -20.29
N PHE A 64 27.10 -13.95 -19.70
CA PHE A 64 28.39 -13.93 -19.03
C PHE A 64 28.42 -14.88 -17.83
N ARG A 65 27.39 -14.88 -16.97
CA ARG A 65 27.27 -15.87 -15.88
C ARG A 65 27.14 -17.30 -16.39
N MET A 66 26.39 -17.52 -17.48
CA MET A 66 26.29 -18.84 -18.10
C MET A 66 27.65 -19.36 -18.54
N GLU A 67 28.47 -18.50 -19.17
CA GLU A 67 29.82 -18.86 -19.60
C GLU A 67 30.73 -19.17 -18.40
N GLN A 68 30.74 -18.31 -17.38
CA GLN A 68 31.53 -18.52 -16.16
C GLN A 68 31.21 -19.83 -15.43
N GLN A 69 29.94 -20.25 -15.43
CA GLN A 69 29.48 -21.44 -14.71
C GLN A 69 29.26 -22.66 -15.63
N GLY A 70 29.54 -22.55 -16.93
CA GLY A 70 29.32 -23.63 -17.90
C GLY A 70 27.84 -24.02 -18.10
N LEU A 71 26.91 -23.11 -17.85
CA LEU A 71 25.46 -23.35 -17.93
C LEU A 71 24.95 -23.33 -19.37
N LYS A 72 24.01 -24.22 -19.69
CA LYS A 72 23.28 -24.21 -20.97
C LYS A 72 21.93 -23.52 -20.78
N SER A 73 21.26 -23.14 -21.87
CA SER A 73 19.95 -22.49 -21.80
C SER A 73 18.92 -23.31 -21.01
N LYS A 74 18.97 -24.65 -21.09
CA LYS A 74 18.08 -25.52 -20.29
C LYS A 74 18.26 -25.36 -18.77
N ASP A 75 19.44 -24.95 -18.33
CA ASP A 75 19.80 -24.81 -16.92
C ASP A 75 19.29 -23.48 -16.34
N LEU A 76 18.80 -22.57 -17.20
CA LEU A 76 18.11 -21.35 -16.78
C LEU A 76 16.61 -21.55 -16.51
N ILE A 77 16.07 -22.75 -16.74
CA ILE A 77 14.65 -23.07 -16.49
C ILE A 77 14.22 -22.77 -15.03
N PRO A 78 15.01 -23.09 -14.00
CA PRO A 78 14.64 -22.76 -12.61
C PRO A 78 14.47 -21.26 -12.37
N TYR A 79 15.26 -20.43 -13.05
CA TYR A 79 15.29 -18.98 -12.84
C TYR A 79 14.29 -18.23 -13.74
N ILE A 80 14.17 -18.64 -15.01
CA ILE A 80 13.39 -17.93 -16.02
C ILE A 80 12.05 -18.61 -16.33
N GLY A 81 11.92 -19.92 -16.05
CA GLY A 81 10.72 -20.71 -16.30
C GLY A 81 10.85 -21.58 -17.56
N SER A 82 9.80 -21.67 -18.38
CA SER A 82 9.75 -22.63 -19.50
C SER A 82 10.88 -22.43 -20.53
N LYS A 83 11.22 -23.48 -21.29
CA LYS A 83 12.22 -23.42 -22.38
C LYS A 83 11.94 -22.29 -23.38
N SER A 84 10.65 -22.04 -23.70
CA SER A 84 10.25 -20.93 -24.59
C SER A 84 10.64 -19.58 -23.98
N LYS A 85 10.29 -19.36 -22.70
CA LYS A 85 10.62 -18.11 -21.98
C LYS A 85 12.13 -17.88 -21.94
N VAL A 86 12.92 -18.92 -21.65
CA VAL A 86 14.39 -18.80 -21.68
C VAL A 86 14.89 -18.35 -23.05
N SER A 87 14.40 -18.95 -24.13
CA SER A 87 14.82 -18.60 -25.49
C SER A 87 14.42 -17.17 -25.86
N GLU A 88 13.20 -16.76 -25.51
CA GLU A 88 12.70 -15.41 -25.74
C GLU A 88 13.51 -14.36 -24.98
N VAL A 89 13.89 -14.64 -23.72
CA VAL A 89 14.74 -13.75 -22.91
C VAL A 89 16.16 -13.65 -23.47
N LEU A 90 16.81 -14.79 -23.76
CA LEU A 90 18.19 -14.79 -24.26
C LEU A 90 18.35 -14.17 -25.66
N SER A 91 17.25 -14.10 -26.41
CA SER A 91 17.17 -13.42 -27.72
C SER A 91 16.71 -11.97 -27.63
N GLY A 92 16.38 -11.46 -26.43
CA GLY A 92 15.89 -10.10 -26.21
C GLY A 92 14.46 -9.85 -26.69
N LYS A 93 13.72 -10.89 -27.12
CA LYS A 93 12.31 -10.79 -27.52
C LYS A 93 11.37 -10.57 -26.33
N ARG A 94 11.82 -10.96 -25.13
CA ARG A 94 11.09 -10.82 -23.87
C ARG A 94 11.98 -10.15 -22.83
N ALA A 95 11.49 -9.11 -22.19
CA ALA A 95 12.14 -8.50 -21.03
C ALA A 95 12.13 -9.45 -19.83
N LEU A 96 13.09 -9.30 -18.91
CA LEU A 96 13.09 -10.05 -17.66
C LEU A 96 11.95 -9.56 -16.77
N SER A 97 11.16 -10.49 -16.22
CA SER A 97 10.28 -10.15 -15.11
C SER A 97 11.09 -10.05 -13.82
N LEU A 98 10.59 -9.33 -12.83
CA LEU A 98 11.29 -9.15 -11.55
C LEU A 98 11.50 -10.45 -10.76
N ASN A 99 10.62 -11.45 -10.89
CA ASN A 99 10.86 -12.77 -10.31
C ASN A 99 12.04 -13.47 -11.00
N MET A 100 12.16 -13.33 -12.33
CA MET A 100 13.36 -13.80 -13.03
C MET A 100 14.58 -13.05 -12.53
N ILE A 101 14.51 -11.72 -12.38
CA ILE A 101 15.60 -10.90 -11.86
C ILE A 101 16.03 -11.38 -10.47
N ARG A 102 15.08 -11.57 -9.54
CA ARG A 102 15.36 -12.09 -8.19
C ARG A 102 15.97 -13.46 -8.22
N LYS A 103 15.38 -14.40 -8.95
CA LYS A 103 15.92 -15.77 -9.06
C LYS A 103 17.31 -15.81 -9.70
N LEU A 104 17.56 -14.94 -10.68
CA LEU A 104 18.88 -14.78 -11.28
C LEU A 104 19.87 -14.10 -10.32
N HIS A 105 19.41 -13.15 -9.51
CA HIS A 105 20.20 -12.50 -8.48
C HIS A 105 20.57 -13.48 -7.35
N GLU A 106 19.58 -14.11 -6.72
CA GLU A 106 19.76 -15.07 -5.63
C GLU A 106 20.44 -16.35 -6.09
N GLY A 107 20.05 -16.87 -7.26
CA GLY A 107 20.51 -18.16 -7.77
C GLY A 107 21.83 -18.11 -8.54
N LEU A 108 22.10 -17.03 -9.27
CA LEU A 108 23.33 -16.89 -10.09
C LEU A 108 24.25 -15.76 -9.61
N GLY A 109 23.88 -15.02 -8.57
CA GLY A 109 24.68 -13.93 -8.03
C GLY A 109 24.85 -12.76 -9.00
N ILE A 110 23.88 -12.52 -9.89
CA ILE A 110 23.94 -11.36 -10.81
C ILE A 110 23.44 -10.13 -10.06
N PRO A 111 24.20 -9.02 -9.96
CA PRO A 111 23.73 -7.81 -9.29
C PRO A 111 22.37 -7.32 -9.82
N ALA A 112 21.45 -6.98 -8.92
CA ALA A 112 20.09 -6.59 -9.30
C ALA A 112 20.07 -5.32 -10.15
N GLU A 113 20.93 -4.34 -9.86
CA GLU A 113 21.09 -3.10 -10.64
C GLU A 113 21.41 -3.36 -12.12
N VAL A 114 22.23 -4.39 -12.41
CA VAL A 114 22.57 -4.81 -13.77
C VAL A 114 21.36 -5.41 -14.48
N LEU A 115 20.55 -6.17 -13.75
CA LEU A 115 19.35 -6.81 -14.30
C LEU A 115 18.17 -5.84 -14.48
N ILE A 116 18.08 -4.81 -13.64
CA ILE A 116 17.04 -3.78 -13.65
C ILE A 116 17.39 -2.63 -14.60
N GLN A 117 18.68 -2.43 -14.92
CA GLN A 117 19.18 -1.32 -15.75
C GLN A 117 18.88 0.07 -15.15
N GLU A 118 18.72 0.16 -13.83
CA GLU A 118 18.54 1.43 -13.11
C GLU A 118 19.44 1.40 -11.86
N SER A 119 20.33 2.39 -11.74
CA SER A 119 21.20 2.53 -10.58
C SER A 119 20.40 2.97 -9.35
N GLY A 120 20.61 2.30 -8.21
CA GLY A 120 20.08 2.72 -6.91
C GLY A 120 18.63 2.35 -6.59
N LYS A 121 17.94 1.51 -7.39
CA LYS A 121 16.65 0.93 -6.99
C LYS A 121 16.83 -0.38 -6.23
N GLU A 122 16.31 -0.42 -5.00
CA GLU A 122 16.10 -1.67 -4.28
C GLU A 122 14.96 -2.45 -4.93
N LEU A 123 15.11 -3.78 -4.96
CA LEU A 123 13.99 -4.65 -5.31
C LEU A 123 12.84 -4.39 -4.32
N PRO A 124 11.56 -4.44 -4.76
CA PRO A 124 10.45 -4.38 -3.82
C PRO A 124 10.63 -5.47 -2.75
N ASP A 125 10.04 -5.28 -1.57
CA ASP A 125 10.11 -6.26 -0.48
C ASP A 125 9.75 -7.66 -0.99
N SER A 126 10.62 -8.65 -0.75
CA SER A 126 10.40 -10.02 -1.20
C SER A 126 9.15 -10.61 -0.58
N SER A 127 8.83 -10.23 0.66
CA SER A 127 7.71 -10.75 1.43
C SER A 127 6.34 -10.38 0.83
N ILE A 128 6.09 -9.12 0.47
CA ILE A 128 4.81 -8.72 -0.17
C ILE A 128 4.63 -9.47 -1.49
N MET A 129 5.72 -9.70 -2.22
CA MET A 129 5.68 -10.36 -3.51
C MET A 129 5.38 -11.85 -3.41
N GLU A 130 5.79 -12.53 -2.34
CA GLU A 130 5.39 -13.92 -2.09
C GLU A 130 3.87 -14.06 -2.01
N HIS A 131 3.22 -13.14 -1.30
CA HIS A 131 1.76 -13.04 -1.25
C HIS A 131 1.14 -12.54 -2.57
N GLY A 132 1.82 -11.63 -3.28
CA GLY A 132 1.37 -11.05 -4.55
C GLY A 132 1.06 -12.10 -5.63
N ILE A 133 1.69 -13.28 -5.54
CA ILE A 133 1.42 -14.44 -6.39
C ILE A 133 -0.03 -14.92 -6.23
N ASN A 134 -0.59 -14.84 -5.03
CA ASN A 134 -1.92 -15.35 -4.67
C ASN A 134 -3.02 -14.30 -4.73
N PHE A 135 -2.70 -13.04 -5.04
CA PHE A 135 -3.71 -12.00 -5.19
C PHE A 135 -4.79 -12.39 -6.22
N PRO A 136 -6.06 -11.99 -6.03
CA PRO A 136 -7.16 -12.28 -6.95
C PRO A 136 -7.07 -11.47 -8.25
N PHE A 137 -6.00 -11.69 -9.01
CA PHE A 137 -5.56 -10.89 -10.14
C PHE A 137 -6.63 -10.68 -11.22
N THR A 138 -7.43 -11.71 -11.51
CA THR A 138 -8.49 -11.60 -12.51
C THR A 138 -9.59 -10.63 -12.07
N GLU A 139 -9.92 -10.62 -10.78
CA GLU A 139 -10.87 -9.67 -10.21
C GLU A 139 -10.30 -8.25 -10.20
N MET A 140 -9.06 -8.09 -9.73
CA MET A 140 -8.34 -6.80 -9.74
C MET A 140 -8.29 -6.17 -11.15
N TYR A 141 -7.98 -6.99 -12.18
CA TYR A 141 -7.97 -6.55 -13.57
C TYR A 141 -9.37 -6.11 -14.04
N LYS A 142 -10.40 -6.93 -13.79
CA LYS A 142 -11.79 -6.59 -14.18
C LYS A 142 -12.30 -5.32 -13.50
N ARG A 143 -11.83 -5.03 -12.28
CA ARG A 143 -12.12 -3.80 -11.53
C ARG A 143 -11.27 -2.60 -11.98
N GLY A 144 -10.37 -2.79 -12.95
CA GLY A 144 -9.57 -1.72 -13.52
C GLY A 144 -8.42 -1.24 -12.63
N TRP A 145 -7.95 -2.05 -11.68
CA TRP A 145 -6.91 -1.63 -10.73
C TRP A 145 -5.53 -1.36 -11.37
N PHE A 146 -5.32 -1.80 -12.61
CA PHE A 146 -4.09 -1.60 -13.39
C PHE A 146 -4.22 -0.53 -14.48
N THR A 147 -5.40 0.08 -14.67
CA THR A 147 -5.73 0.93 -15.84
C THR A 147 -4.86 2.19 -15.94
N ASN A 148 -4.31 2.67 -14.84
CA ASN A 148 -3.43 3.84 -14.82
C ASN A 148 -2.06 3.59 -15.49
N PHE A 149 -1.67 2.32 -15.68
CA PHE A 149 -0.34 1.95 -16.21
C PHE A 149 -0.36 0.72 -17.12
N PHE A 150 -1.54 0.21 -17.47
CA PHE A 150 -1.72 -0.94 -18.36
C PHE A 150 -3.09 -0.90 -19.03
N ASP A 151 -3.11 -1.02 -20.36
CA ASP A 151 -4.29 -0.95 -21.23
C ASP A 151 -4.50 -2.22 -22.09
N GLY A 152 -3.64 -3.23 -21.92
CA GLY A 152 -3.73 -4.49 -22.65
C GLY A 152 -4.87 -5.41 -22.19
N THR A 153 -5.08 -6.50 -22.91
CA THR A 153 -6.10 -7.52 -22.61
C THR A 153 -5.78 -8.33 -21.35
N LEU A 154 -6.77 -9.03 -20.78
CA LEU A 154 -6.56 -9.94 -19.65
C LEU A 154 -5.52 -11.04 -19.94
N SER A 155 -5.40 -11.49 -21.20
CA SER A 155 -4.38 -12.48 -21.58
C SER A 155 -2.97 -11.88 -21.44
N GLN A 156 -2.77 -10.69 -21.99
CA GLN A 156 -1.51 -9.95 -21.86
C GLN A 156 -1.22 -9.61 -20.40
N ALA A 157 -2.24 -9.21 -19.63
CA ALA A 157 -2.10 -8.93 -18.20
C ALA A 157 -1.61 -10.18 -17.43
N LYS A 158 -2.14 -11.36 -17.75
CA LYS A 158 -1.71 -12.63 -17.12
C LYS A 158 -0.27 -12.99 -17.47
N GLU A 159 0.18 -12.68 -18.68
CA GLU A 159 1.58 -12.87 -19.08
C GLU A 159 2.53 -11.94 -18.33
N LEU A 160 2.08 -10.72 -18.02
CA LEU A 160 2.82 -9.67 -17.31
C LEU A 160 2.43 -9.56 -15.82
N LYS A 161 1.80 -10.60 -15.26
CA LYS A 161 1.19 -10.56 -13.92
C LYS A 161 2.14 -9.99 -12.86
N GLU A 162 3.37 -10.50 -12.82
CA GLU A 162 4.36 -10.09 -11.82
C GLU A 162 4.71 -8.61 -11.92
N GLU A 163 4.96 -8.10 -13.13
CA GLU A 163 5.28 -6.68 -13.37
C GLU A 163 4.12 -5.77 -12.96
N LEU A 164 2.89 -6.19 -13.26
CA LEU A 164 1.69 -5.45 -12.90
C LEU A 164 1.43 -5.44 -11.39
N ILE A 165 1.65 -6.57 -10.71
CA ILE A 165 1.56 -6.64 -9.25
C ILE A 165 2.60 -5.75 -8.59
N ILE A 166 3.83 -5.68 -9.13
CA ILE A 166 4.87 -4.82 -8.58
C ILE A 166 4.53 -3.35 -8.75
N LYS A 167 4.12 -2.94 -9.96
CA LYS A 167 3.65 -1.57 -10.18
C LYS A 167 2.45 -1.24 -9.31
N PHE A 168 1.59 -2.21 -9.03
CA PHE A 168 0.45 -2.06 -8.13
C PHE A 168 0.87 -1.93 -6.66
N ILE A 169 1.86 -2.69 -6.18
CA ILE A 169 2.42 -2.54 -4.82
C ILE A 169 3.11 -1.19 -4.68
N GLY A 170 3.78 -0.71 -5.73
CA GLY A 170 4.47 0.57 -5.70
C GLY A 170 5.60 0.58 -4.67
N ASN A 171 5.61 1.61 -3.83
CA ASN A 171 6.67 1.82 -2.81
C ASN A 171 6.28 1.33 -1.42
N PHE A 172 5.16 0.62 -1.27
CA PHE A 172 4.74 0.10 0.03
C PHE A 172 5.58 -1.12 0.43
N ASN A 173 5.99 -1.19 1.69
CA ASN A 173 6.64 -2.37 2.29
C ASN A 173 5.65 -3.21 3.11
N ILE A 174 6.04 -4.42 3.55
CA ILE A 174 5.11 -5.33 4.26
C ILE A 174 4.62 -4.72 5.57
N GLN A 175 5.47 -3.94 6.25
CA GLN A 175 5.11 -3.30 7.50
C GLN A 175 4.03 -2.26 7.25
N ASP A 176 4.12 -1.44 6.21
CA ASP A 176 3.09 -0.44 5.88
C ASP A 176 1.70 -1.08 5.70
N VAL A 177 1.64 -2.27 5.09
CA VAL A 177 0.38 -2.94 4.75
C VAL A 177 -0.14 -3.85 5.88
N ALA A 178 0.74 -4.27 6.80
CA ALA A 178 0.40 -5.04 7.98
C ALA A 178 -0.27 -4.18 9.08
N LEU A 179 0.00 -2.87 9.10
CA LEU A 179 -0.50 -1.95 10.12
C LEU A 179 -1.94 -1.51 9.91
N CYS A 180 -2.84 -2.40 10.32
CA CYS A 180 -4.26 -2.16 10.16
C CYS A 180 -5.10 -2.86 11.23
N TYR A 181 -6.30 -2.35 11.46
CA TYR A 181 -7.38 -3.14 12.05
C TYR A 181 -8.43 -3.41 10.98
N ASN A 182 -8.97 -4.63 10.98
CA ASN A 182 -9.94 -5.08 9.99
C ASN A 182 -11.23 -5.47 10.69
N ARG A 183 -12.31 -4.77 10.39
CA ARG A 183 -13.63 -5.21 10.82
C ARG A 183 -14.16 -6.30 9.90
N LYS A 184 -14.32 -7.52 10.43
CA LYS A 184 -14.80 -8.70 9.72
C LYS A 184 -16.13 -9.20 10.31
N SER A 185 -17.06 -9.61 9.46
CA SER A 185 -18.25 -10.37 9.89
C SER A 185 -17.86 -11.84 10.16
N GLU A 186 -18.32 -12.42 11.27
CA GLU A 186 -18.09 -13.83 11.64
C GLU A 186 -18.48 -14.78 10.49
N ASN A 187 -17.49 -15.38 9.82
CA ASN A 187 -17.67 -16.43 8.81
C ASN A 187 -16.38 -17.27 8.68
N LYS A 188 -16.51 -18.47 8.10
CA LYS A 188 -15.39 -19.41 7.87
C LYS A 188 -14.23 -18.74 7.14
N GLU A 189 -13.02 -18.92 7.65
CA GLU A 189 -11.78 -18.49 7.01
C GLU A 189 -11.70 -19.06 5.59
N SER A 190 -11.45 -18.19 4.61
CA SER A 190 -11.20 -18.61 3.24
C SER A 190 -9.73 -18.95 3.06
N GLU A 191 -9.43 -19.93 2.20
CA GLU A 191 -8.07 -20.10 1.68
C GLU A 191 -7.57 -18.78 1.09
N ASN A 192 -6.35 -18.37 1.46
CA ASN A 192 -5.67 -17.14 1.03
C ASN A 192 -6.36 -15.83 1.46
N LEU A 193 -7.08 -15.82 2.60
CA LEU A 193 -7.72 -14.61 3.11
C LEU A 193 -6.74 -13.44 3.28
N ASP A 194 -5.54 -13.72 3.78
CA ASP A 194 -4.53 -12.68 4.03
C ASP A 194 -4.05 -12.03 2.73
N ASP A 195 -3.87 -12.82 1.68
CA ASP A 195 -3.50 -12.33 0.34
C ASP A 195 -4.58 -11.43 -0.25
N ILE A 196 -5.85 -11.82 -0.09
CA ILE A 196 -7.01 -11.04 -0.54
C ILE A 196 -7.07 -9.71 0.21
N LEU A 197 -6.94 -9.75 1.55
CA LEU A 197 -6.97 -8.54 2.37
C LEU A 197 -5.79 -7.64 2.05
N MET A 198 -4.60 -8.20 1.83
CA MET A 198 -3.42 -7.42 1.46
C MET A 198 -3.60 -6.71 0.12
N ALA A 199 -4.10 -7.41 -0.91
CA ALA A 199 -4.39 -6.79 -2.19
C ALA A 199 -5.37 -5.61 -2.06
N TRP A 200 -6.41 -5.77 -1.25
CA TRP A 200 -7.39 -4.71 -1.00
C TRP A 200 -6.78 -3.52 -0.24
N ARG A 201 -5.95 -3.78 0.78
CA ARG A 201 -5.25 -2.74 1.53
C ARG A 201 -4.33 -1.91 0.65
N ILE A 202 -3.50 -2.55 -0.19
CA ILE A 202 -2.64 -1.86 -1.16
C ILE A 202 -3.47 -0.98 -2.10
N ARG A 203 -4.65 -1.46 -2.54
CA ARG A 203 -5.55 -0.67 -3.38
C ARG A 203 -5.99 0.62 -2.69
N VAL A 204 -6.47 0.54 -1.45
CA VAL A 204 -6.95 1.74 -0.74
C VAL A 204 -5.82 2.68 -0.36
N MET A 205 -4.62 2.16 -0.07
CA MET A 205 -3.42 2.97 0.15
C MET A 205 -2.98 3.70 -1.12
N ASN A 206 -3.02 3.06 -2.30
CA ASN A 206 -2.74 3.73 -3.57
C ASN A 206 -3.72 4.86 -3.86
N LEU A 207 -5.02 4.65 -3.57
CA LEU A 207 -6.04 5.69 -3.72
C LEU A 207 -5.80 6.86 -2.76
N ALA A 208 -5.43 6.57 -1.50
CA ALA A 208 -5.11 7.58 -0.50
C ALA A 208 -3.85 8.37 -0.86
N ALA A 209 -2.81 7.71 -1.38
CA ALA A 209 -1.55 8.34 -1.79
C ALA A 209 -1.72 9.35 -2.95
N ALA A 210 -2.81 9.23 -3.72
CA ALA A 210 -3.16 10.20 -4.76
C ALA A 210 -3.84 11.47 -4.20
N GLU A 211 -4.33 11.45 -2.96
CA GLU A 211 -4.93 12.60 -2.29
C GLU A 211 -3.86 13.43 -1.56
N LYS A 212 -4.00 14.76 -1.57
CA LYS A 212 -3.18 15.67 -0.77
C LYS A 212 -4.01 16.24 0.36
N LEU A 213 -3.73 15.82 1.59
CA LEU A 213 -4.43 16.26 2.79
C LEU A 213 -3.55 17.16 3.68
N PRO A 214 -4.15 17.97 4.57
CA PRO A 214 -3.42 18.65 5.63
C PRO A 214 -2.69 17.68 6.57
N LYS A 215 -1.69 18.17 7.30
CA LYS A 215 -0.99 17.36 8.30
C LYS A 215 -1.98 16.86 9.36
N TRP A 216 -1.93 15.55 9.60
CA TRP A 216 -2.70 14.88 10.64
C TRP A 216 -2.36 15.42 12.04
N ASN A 217 -3.39 15.65 12.86
CA ASN A 217 -3.26 15.93 14.28
C ASN A 217 -4.23 15.06 15.09
N LYS A 218 -3.67 14.19 15.94
CA LYS A 218 -4.42 13.23 16.78
C LYS A 218 -5.37 13.90 17.78
N ASP A 219 -5.06 15.12 18.22
CA ASP A 219 -5.86 15.83 19.22
C ASP A 219 -7.21 16.33 18.67
N VAL A 220 -7.36 16.34 17.35
CA VAL A 220 -8.60 16.79 16.67
C VAL A 220 -9.78 15.84 16.94
N LEU A 221 -9.51 14.55 17.22
CA LEU A 221 -10.55 13.56 17.56
C LEU A 221 -11.03 13.71 19.01
N SER A 222 -11.65 14.84 19.32
CA SER A 222 -12.34 15.11 20.59
C SER A 222 -13.77 14.56 20.59
N GLU A 223 -14.42 14.46 21.75
CA GLU A 223 -15.85 14.10 21.82
C GLU A 223 -16.73 15.05 21.02
N GLN A 224 -16.38 16.34 20.98
CA GLN A 224 -17.09 17.34 20.16
C GLN A 224 -16.96 17.04 18.67
N PHE A 225 -15.80 16.58 18.21
CA PHE A 225 -15.61 16.15 16.82
C PHE A 225 -16.53 14.96 16.49
N PHE A 226 -16.60 13.96 17.36
CA PHE A 226 -17.47 12.80 17.16
C PHE A 226 -18.96 13.18 17.17
N SER A 227 -19.38 14.05 18.09
CA SER A 227 -20.75 14.57 18.12
C SER A 227 -21.10 15.31 16.83
N HIS A 228 -20.21 16.18 16.34
CA HIS A 228 -20.40 16.87 15.06
C HIS A 228 -20.48 15.89 13.88
N LEU A 229 -19.58 14.91 13.84
CA LEU A 229 -19.60 13.87 12.81
C LEU A 229 -20.91 13.05 12.84
N ALA A 230 -21.43 12.73 14.02
CA ALA A 230 -22.68 11.98 14.15
C ALA A 230 -23.87 12.80 13.65
N MET A 231 -23.89 14.11 13.91
CA MET A 231 -24.91 15.02 13.40
C MET A 231 -24.94 15.09 11.87
N LEU A 232 -23.81 14.86 11.18
CA LEU A 232 -23.81 14.81 9.71
C LEU A 232 -24.72 13.72 9.14
N SER A 233 -25.11 12.72 9.95
CA SER A 233 -26.02 11.66 9.55
C SER A 233 -27.43 12.11 9.20
N VAL A 234 -27.87 13.29 9.65
CA VAL A 234 -29.20 13.82 9.33
C VAL A 234 -29.33 14.30 7.88
N PHE A 235 -28.20 14.61 7.22
CA PHE A 235 -28.19 15.13 5.87
C PHE A 235 -28.21 14.01 4.83
N ASP A 236 -28.92 14.24 3.72
CA ASP A 236 -28.96 13.29 2.59
C ASP A 236 -27.57 12.99 2.01
N GLN A 237 -26.65 13.97 2.03
CA GLN A 237 -25.25 13.80 1.61
C GLN A 237 -24.30 13.55 2.80
N GLY A 238 -24.83 13.17 3.97
CA GLY A 238 -24.08 12.98 5.21
C GLY A 238 -22.78 12.17 5.05
N PRO A 239 -22.78 11.00 4.39
CA PRO A 239 -21.57 10.24 4.10
C PRO A 239 -20.48 11.01 3.34
N LYS A 240 -20.84 11.88 2.38
CA LYS A 240 -19.87 12.74 1.69
C LYS A 240 -19.33 13.82 2.60
N LEU A 241 -20.22 14.47 3.36
CA LEU A 241 -19.82 15.49 4.33
C LEU A 241 -18.87 14.92 5.38
N ALA A 242 -19.09 13.67 5.80
CA ALA A 242 -18.18 12.94 6.68
C ALA A 242 -16.80 12.77 6.01
N LYS A 243 -16.74 12.35 4.73
CA LYS A 243 -15.47 12.31 3.97
C LYS A 243 -14.76 13.67 3.99
N GLU A 244 -15.47 14.74 3.68
CA GLU A 244 -14.90 16.09 3.65
C GLU A 244 -14.37 16.53 5.03
N LEU A 245 -15.12 16.24 6.09
CA LEU A 245 -14.72 16.57 7.46
C LEU A 245 -13.45 15.81 7.86
N LEU A 246 -13.35 14.52 7.54
CA LEU A 246 -12.18 13.68 7.80
C LEU A 246 -10.96 14.16 7.00
N ASN A 247 -11.14 14.43 5.71
CA ASN A 247 -10.07 14.94 4.86
C ASN A 247 -9.52 16.28 5.35
N LYS A 248 -10.38 17.18 5.84
CA LYS A 248 -9.98 18.49 6.41
C LYS A 248 -9.07 18.37 7.63
N VAL A 249 -9.16 17.27 8.38
CA VAL A 249 -8.36 17.05 9.59
C VAL A 249 -7.16 16.14 9.34
N GLY A 250 -6.91 15.75 8.09
CA GLY A 250 -5.76 14.92 7.69
C GLY A 250 -5.99 13.42 7.84
N ILE A 251 -7.25 12.96 7.82
CA ILE A 251 -7.59 11.53 7.76
C ILE A 251 -8.02 11.20 6.34
N HIS A 252 -7.33 10.27 5.68
CA HIS A 252 -7.77 9.76 4.39
C HIS A 252 -9.02 8.91 4.56
N PHE A 253 -10.05 9.17 3.75
CA PHE A 253 -11.28 8.39 3.75
C PHE A 253 -11.62 7.85 2.36
N ILE A 254 -11.48 6.54 2.19
CA ILE A 254 -11.63 5.83 0.92
C ILE A 254 -12.81 4.86 0.97
N ILE A 255 -13.54 4.79 -0.14
CA ILE A 255 -14.57 3.76 -0.36
C ILE A 255 -14.06 2.86 -1.49
N GLU A 256 -13.87 1.57 -1.21
CA GLU A 256 -13.47 0.57 -2.21
C GLU A 256 -14.19 -0.74 -1.90
N GLU A 257 -14.95 -1.26 -2.87
CA GLU A 257 -15.75 -2.47 -2.65
C GLU A 257 -14.87 -3.65 -2.22
N HIS A 258 -15.35 -4.47 -1.29
CA HIS A 258 -14.61 -5.63 -0.81
C HIS A 258 -14.26 -6.59 -1.98
N LEU A 259 -13.13 -7.26 -1.92
CA LEU A 259 -12.84 -8.39 -2.83
C LEU A 259 -13.68 -9.60 -2.45
N GLU A 260 -13.97 -10.49 -3.40
CA GLU A 260 -14.69 -11.73 -3.11
C GLU A 260 -14.02 -12.50 -1.95
N LYS A 261 -14.83 -13.13 -1.08
CA LYS A 261 -14.40 -13.92 0.09
C LYS A 261 -13.69 -13.16 1.22
N SER A 262 -13.35 -11.87 1.05
CA SER A 262 -12.70 -11.09 2.12
C SER A 262 -13.58 -10.89 3.36
N HIS A 263 -14.91 -10.82 3.18
CA HIS A 263 -15.89 -10.52 4.21
C HIS A 263 -15.62 -9.23 5.02
N LEU A 264 -14.80 -8.34 4.47
CA LEU A 264 -14.36 -7.09 5.10
C LEU A 264 -15.47 -6.04 5.05
N ASP A 265 -15.70 -5.35 6.16
CA ASP A 265 -16.64 -4.22 6.25
C ASP A 265 -15.90 -2.88 6.21
N GLY A 266 -14.74 -2.80 6.84
CA GLY A 266 -13.87 -1.62 6.88
C GLY A 266 -12.49 -1.94 7.45
N SER A 267 -11.58 -0.98 7.28
CA SER A 267 -10.25 -1.03 7.85
C SER A 267 -9.72 0.36 8.20
N SER A 268 -8.93 0.41 9.26
CA SER A 268 -8.18 1.58 9.71
C SER A 268 -6.68 1.27 9.66
N MET A 269 -5.90 2.14 9.01
CA MET A 269 -4.50 1.91 8.65
C MET A 269 -3.65 3.18 8.86
N LEU A 270 -2.32 3.04 8.90
CA LEU A 270 -1.39 4.16 8.79
C LEU A 270 -0.77 4.22 7.40
N MET A 271 -0.73 5.41 6.81
CA MET A 271 0.09 5.70 5.65
C MET A 271 1.57 5.80 6.07
N PRO A 272 2.53 5.66 5.13
CA PRO A 272 3.96 5.76 5.44
C PRO A 272 4.36 7.07 6.14
N ASP A 273 3.70 8.18 5.79
CA ASP A 273 3.91 9.49 6.42
C ASP A 273 3.34 9.59 7.85
N GLY A 274 2.62 8.56 8.32
CA GLY A 274 1.99 8.48 9.62
C GLY A 274 0.57 9.06 9.69
N SER A 275 0.02 9.55 8.59
CA SER A 275 -1.39 9.94 8.53
C SER A 275 -2.32 8.71 8.58
N PRO A 276 -3.48 8.79 9.22
CA PRO A 276 -4.43 7.68 9.26
C PRO A 276 -5.23 7.59 7.95
N LEU A 277 -5.49 6.35 7.54
CA LEU A 277 -6.39 5.99 6.46
C LEU A 277 -7.53 5.15 7.02
N ILE A 278 -8.76 5.56 6.76
CA ILE A 278 -9.96 4.77 6.97
C ILE A 278 -10.52 4.38 5.61
N ALA A 279 -10.78 3.11 5.42
CA ALA A 279 -11.39 2.60 4.21
C ALA A 279 -12.60 1.73 4.51
N LEU A 280 -13.74 1.99 3.86
CA LEU A 280 -14.96 1.20 4.03
C LEU A 280 -15.33 0.47 2.75
N THR A 281 -15.82 -0.77 2.90
CA THR A 281 -16.19 -1.59 1.73
C THR A 281 -17.61 -1.40 1.26
N LEU A 282 -18.46 -0.84 2.11
CA LEU A 282 -19.91 -0.77 1.92
C LEU A 282 -20.52 -2.13 1.53
N ARG A 283 -19.95 -3.24 2.06
CA ARG A 283 -20.47 -4.60 1.83
C ARG A 283 -21.97 -4.67 2.10
N TYR A 284 -22.42 -4.00 3.15
CA TYR A 284 -23.82 -3.65 3.34
C TYR A 284 -24.04 -2.18 2.97
N ASP A 285 -24.64 -1.93 1.81
CA ASP A 285 -24.99 -0.58 1.34
C ASP A 285 -26.20 -0.04 2.12
N ARG A 286 -25.97 0.35 3.38
CA ARG A 286 -26.98 0.85 4.31
C ARG A 286 -26.41 1.97 5.18
N LEU A 287 -27.21 2.98 5.48
CA LEU A 287 -26.79 4.10 6.34
C LEU A 287 -26.42 3.63 7.75
N ASP A 288 -27.20 2.71 8.33
CA ASP A 288 -26.93 2.16 9.66
C ASP A 288 -25.56 1.50 9.75
N SER A 289 -25.22 0.70 8.73
CA SER A 289 -23.95 0.03 8.61
C SER A 289 -22.81 1.02 8.36
N PHE A 290 -23.01 2.01 7.48
CA PHE A 290 -22.00 3.02 7.17
C PHE A 290 -21.55 3.78 8.42
N TRP A 291 -22.50 4.37 9.15
CA TRP A 291 -22.19 5.20 10.33
C TRP A 291 -21.55 4.38 11.43
N PHE A 292 -22.04 3.17 11.69
CA PHE A 292 -21.42 2.30 12.69
C PHE A 292 -19.99 1.90 12.30
N THR A 293 -19.77 1.44 11.06
CA THR A 293 -18.41 1.05 10.62
C THR A 293 -17.47 2.25 10.67
N LEU A 294 -17.89 3.43 10.20
CA LEU A 294 -17.05 4.63 10.26
C LEU A 294 -16.60 4.96 11.69
N PHE A 295 -17.53 4.97 12.64
CA PHE A 295 -17.22 5.29 14.04
C PHE A 295 -16.36 4.20 14.70
N HIS A 296 -16.53 2.94 14.32
CA HIS A 296 -15.67 1.84 14.74
C HIS A 296 -14.23 2.03 14.23
N GLU A 297 -14.03 2.33 12.95
CA GLU A 297 -12.68 2.58 12.42
C GLU A 297 -12.03 3.83 13.04
N LEU A 298 -12.80 4.89 13.31
CA LEU A 298 -12.30 6.06 14.03
C LEU A 298 -11.91 5.75 15.48
N ALA A 299 -12.60 4.80 16.13
CA ALA A 299 -12.21 4.34 17.46
C ALA A 299 -10.82 3.70 17.43
N HIS A 300 -10.50 2.89 16.40
CA HIS A 300 -9.15 2.37 16.20
C HIS A 300 -8.15 3.50 15.98
N VAL A 301 -8.44 4.48 15.11
CA VAL A 301 -7.55 5.64 14.91
C VAL A 301 -7.28 6.39 16.23
N LYS A 302 -8.31 6.60 17.05
CA LYS A 302 -8.18 7.31 18.33
C LYS A 302 -7.38 6.52 19.37
N LYS A 303 -7.73 5.24 19.55
CA LYS A 303 -7.31 4.45 20.73
C LYS A 303 -6.16 3.49 20.44
N HIS A 304 -6.10 2.89 19.25
CA HIS A 304 -5.29 1.70 18.99
C HIS A 304 -4.17 1.97 17.97
N LEU A 305 -4.44 2.79 16.97
CA LEU A 305 -3.55 3.06 15.85
C LEU A 305 -2.37 3.93 16.30
N SER A 306 -1.17 3.34 16.37
CA SER A 306 0.07 4.06 16.66
C SER A 306 1.26 3.36 16.01
N LYS A 307 2.30 4.13 15.64
CA LYS A 307 3.55 3.58 15.08
C LYS A 307 4.28 2.62 16.05
N ASN A 308 4.01 2.69 17.36
CA ASN A 308 4.62 1.79 18.35
C ASN A 308 3.86 0.48 18.54
N ASN A 309 2.56 0.45 18.24
CA ASN A 309 1.76 -0.78 18.28
C ASN A 309 1.96 -1.65 17.04
N ALA A 310 2.75 -1.16 16.09
CA ALA A 310 3.06 -1.78 14.83
C ALA A 310 3.92 -3.05 14.94
N ALA A 311 4.91 -2.99 15.82
CA ALA A 311 5.86 -4.08 16.05
C ALA A 311 5.26 -5.28 16.80
N TYR A 312 3.99 -5.18 17.24
CA TYR A 312 3.33 -6.22 18.03
C TYR A 312 2.36 -7.09 17.22
N PHE A 313 2.15 -6.81 15.93
CA PHE A 313 1.06 -7.43 15.16
C PHE A 313 1.20 -8.95 15.00
N ASP A 314 2.43 -9.46 14.89
CA ASP A 314 2.72 -10.91 14.85
C ASP A 314 2.56 -11.60 16.23
N ASP A 315 2.55 -10.83 17.33
CA ASP A 315 2.46 -11.31 18.72
C ASP A 315 1.08 -11.04 19.38
N ILE A 316 0.09 -10.52 18.64
CA ILE A 316 -1.25 -10.28 19.18
C ILE A 316 -1.96 -11.62 19.36
N THR A 317 -2.07 -12.06 20.60
CA THR A 317 -2.90 -13.21 20.93
C THR A 317 -4.36 -12.97 20.53
N ASN A 318 -5.10 -14.04 20.21
CA ASN A 318 -6.52 -13.97 19.88
C ASN A 318 -7.37 -13.25 20.94
N GLU A 319 -6.95 -13.22 22.21
CA GLU A 319 -7.65 -12.51 23.29
C GLU A 319 -7.41 -10.99 23.25
N MET A 320 -6.19 -10.56 22.94
CA MET A 320 -5.86 -9.14 22.80
C MET A 320 -6.62 -8.53 21.61
N SER A 321 -6.65 -9.23 20.47
CA SER A 321 -7.42 -8.83 19.29
C SER A 321 -8.92 -8.66 19.62
N LYS A 322 -9.53 -9.64 20.31
CA LYS A 322 -10.94 -9.53 20.77
C LYS A 322 -11.18 -8.37 21.71
N THR A 323 -10.20 -8.00 22.53
CA THR A 323 -10.34 -6.88 23.47
C THR A 323 -10.34 -5.55 22.70
N ILE A 324 -9.40 -5.38 21.77
CA ILE A 324 -9.31 -4.20 20.90
C ILE A 324 -10.61 -4.00 20.09
N GLU A 325 -11.15 -5.06 19.49
CA GLU A 325 -12.41 -4.99 18.73
C GLU A 325 -13.61 -4.61 19.62
N ARG A 326 -13.69 -5.17 20.84
CA ARG A 326 -14.75 -4.80 21.81
C ARG A 326 -14.64 -3.35 22.25
N GLU A 327 -13.42 -2.85 22.43
CA GLU A 327 -13.19 -1.45 22.78
C GLU A 327 -13.64 -0.52 21.65
N ALA A 328 -13.32 -0.84 20.40
CA ALA A 328 -13.75 -0.09 19.24
C ALA A 328 -15.28 -0.09 19.10
N ASP A 329 -15.92 -1.26 19.23
CA ASP A 329 -17.38 -1.40 19.21
C ASP A 329 -18.06 -0.60 20.33
N THR A 330 -17.50 -0.64 21.55
CA THR A 330 -18.06 0.09 22.70
C THR A 330 -17.95 1.59 22.47
N TYR A 331 -16.78 2.06 22.00
CA TYR A 331 -16.56 3.47 21.72
C TYR A 331 -17.46 3.98 20.60
N ALA A 332 -17.62 3.21 19.51
CA ALA A 332 -18.51 3.56 18.41
C ALA A 332 -19.97 3.69 18.87
N LYS A 333 -20.46 2.77 19.71
CA LYS A 333 -21.81 2.84 20.29
C LYS A 333 -21.99 4.08 21.14
N GLU A 334 -21.01 4.39 21.99
CA GLU A 334 -21.06 5.53 22.90
C GLU A 334 -21.06 6.86 22.15
N MET A 335 -20.21 7.00 21.13
CA MET A 335 -20.10 8.22 20.34
C MET A 335 -21.29 8.45 19.40
N LEU A 336 -21.98 7.39 18.95
CA LEU A 336 -23.19 7.50 18.13
C LEU A 336 -24.44 7.78 18.97
N ILE A 337 -24.63 7.03 20.07
CA ILE A 337 -25.73 7.21 21.01
C ILE A 337 -25.20 6.88 22.42
N PRO A 338 -24.95 7.89 23.26
CA PRO A 338 -24.45 7.71 24.62
C PRO A 338 -25.28 6.69 25.41
N MET A 339 -24.63 5.80 26.17
CA MET A 339 -25.31 4.66 26.78
C MET A 339 -26.36 5.08 27.82
N ASN A 340 -26.16 6.20 28.51
CA ASN A 340 -27.14 6.79 29.43
C ASN A 340 -28.43 7.22 28.70
N ILE A 341 -28.29 7.82 27.52
CA ILE A 341 -29.42 8.22 26.66
C ILE A 341 -30.09 6.98 26.08
N TRP A 342 -29.31 6.01 25.59
CA TRP A 342 -29.85 4.76 25.04
C TRP A 342 -30.71 4.01 26.05
N LYS A 343 -30.22 3.84 27.28
CA LYS A 343 -30.94 3.14 28.36
C LYS A 343 -32.24 3.84 28.76
N THR A 344 -32.31 5.15 28.64
CA THR A 344 -33.49 5.95 29.03
C THR A 344 -34.44 6.23 27.87
N SER A 345 -34.07 5.87 26.64
CA SER A 345 -34.86 6.11 25.41
C SER A 345 -36.22 5.42 25.39
N GLY A 346 -36.40 4.33 26.14
CA GLY A 346 -37.59 3.48 26.06
C GLY A 346 -37.76 2.74 24.72
N LEU A 347 -36.79 2.83 23.81
CA LEU A 347 -36.83 2.14 22.53
C LEU A 347 -36.60 0.64 22.68
N THR A 348 -37.37 -0.14 21.95
CA THR A 348 -37.25 -1.60 21.88
C THR A 348 -37.42 -2.06 20.43
N ILE A 349 -37.18 -3.33 20.17
CA ILE A 349 -37.39 -3.92 18.84
C ILE A 349 -38.86 -3.89 18.38
N SER A 350 -39.80 -3.65 19.32
CA SER A 350 -41.23 -3.52 19.06
C SER A 350 -41.68 -2.06 18.89
N SER A 351 -40.77 -1.09 19.05
CA SER A 351 -41.08 0.33 18.88
C SER A 351 -41.53 0.65 17.45
N THR A 352 -42.44 1.60 17.31
CA THR A 352 -42.91 2.03 16.00
C THR A 352 -41.83 2.84 15.26
N PRO A 353 -41.84 2.86 13.91
CA PRO A 353 -40.95 3.74 13.16
C PRO A 353 -41.06 5.22 13.53
N ILE A 354 -42.22 5.67 14.02
CA ILE A 354 -42.43 7.05 14.48
C ILE A 354 -41.64 7.30 15.76
N ALA A 355 -41.72 6.40 16.76
CA ALA A 355 -40.97 6.54 18.00
C ALA A 355 -39.44 6.59 17.74
N ILE A 356 -38.95 5.77 16.81
CA ILE A 356 -37.53 5.76 16.42
C ILE A 356 -37.13 7.09 15.76
N ARG A 357 -37.98 7.66 14.90
CA ARG A 357 -37.72 8.97 14.28
C ARG A 357 -37.70 10.09 15.30
N ASN A 358 -38.67 10.12 16.21
CA ASN A 358 -38.73 11.15 17.26
C ASN A 358 -37.46 11.11 18.13
N PHE A 359 -37.05 9.93 18.58
CA PHE A 359 -35.80 9.77 19.31
C PHE A 359 -34.59 10.25 18.50
N ALA A 360 -34.52 9.87 17.22
CA ALA A 360 -33.40 10.27 16.36
C ALA A 360 -33.34 11.79 16.14
N GLU A 361 -34.49 12.45 16.00
CA GLU A 361 -34.62 13.90 15.88
C GLU A 361 -34.16 14.61 17.17
N GLU A 362 -34.59 14.12 18.34
CA GLU A 362 -34.15 14.63 19.66
C GLU A 362 -32.63 14.50 19.86
N GLN A 363 -32.03 13.45 19.30
CA GLN A 363 -30.58 13.20 19.37
C GLN A 363 -29.81 13.82 18.19
N HIS A 364 -30.48 14.51 17.27
CA HIS A 364 -29.89 15.09 16.06
C HIS A 364 -29.08 14.10 15.21
N ILE A 365 -29.61 12.89 15.03
CA ILE A 365 -29.00 11.81 14.22
C ILE A 365 -30.00 11.20 13.25
N SER A 366 -29.51 10.47 12.25
CA SER A 366 -30.35 9.70 11.34
C SER A 366 -31.14 8.63 12.09
N PRO A 367 -32.44 8.41 11.79
CA PRO A 367 -33.20 7.28 12.34
C PRO A 367 -32.61 5.91 11.94
N ALA A 368 -31.74 5.86 10.93
CA ALA A 368 -31.00 4.66 10.57
C ALA A 368 -30.12 4.15 11.72
N ILE A 369 -29.52 5.05 12.52
CA ILE A 369 -28.58 4.69 13.59
C ILE A 369 -29.27 3.94 14.73
N PRO A 370 -30.31 4.48 15.41
CA PRO A 370 -31.03 3.74 16.45
C PRO A 370 -31.75 2.51 15.89
N ALA A 371 -32.30 2.56 14.67
CA ALA A 371 -32.90 1.39 14.02
C ALA A 371 -31.87 0.25 13.82
N GLY A 372 -30.67 0.59 13.34
CA GLY A 372 -29.57 -0.36 13.16
C GLY A 372 -29.10 -0.97 14.49
N ARG A 373 -28.97 -0.14 15.53
CA ARG A 373 -28.63 -0.60 16.88
C ARG A 373 -29.65 -1.59 17.42
N LEU A 374 -30.96 -1.31 17.28
CA LEU A 374 -32.03 -2.24 17.65
C LEU A 374 -31.93 -3.58 16.89
N ARG A 375 -31.72 -3.53 15.57
CA ARG A 375 -31.56 -4.74 14.74
C ARG A 375 -30.39 -5.60 15.23
N PHE A 376 -29.25 -4.97 15.51
CA PHE A 376 -28.03 -5.65 15.96
C PHE A 376 -28.20 -6.25 17.35
N GLU A 377 -28.60 -5.46 18.36
CA GLU A 377 -28.73 -5.91 19.76
C GLU A 377 -29.76 -7.05 19.90
N ASN A 378 -30.79 -7.08 19.04
CA ASN A 378 -31.83 -8.10 19.05
C ASN A 378 -31.60 -9.23 18.03
N LYS A 379 -30.53 -9.18 17.22
CA LYS A 379 -30.27 -10.10 16.10
C LYS A 379 -31.46 -10.24 15.13
N LYS A 380 -32.25 -9.18 14.95
CA LYS A 380 -33.44 -9.14 14.06
C LYS A 380 -33.17 -8.20 12.89
N TYR A 381 -32.58 -8.73 11.83
CA TYR A 381 -32.17 -7.91 10.68
C TYR A 381 -33.27 -7.69 9.63
N THR A 382 -34.47 -8.24 9.82
CA THR A 382 -35.59 -8.09 8.87
C THR A 382 -36.53 -6.92 9.20
N VAL A 383 -36.36 -6.27 10.35
CA VAL A 383 -37.19 -5.15 10.80
C VAL A 383 -36.59 -3.79 10.46
N PHE A 384 -37.43 -2.76 10.41
CA PHE A 384 -37.05 -1.35 10.14
C PHE A 384 -36.33 -1.11 8.80
N ASN A 385 -36.58 -1.95 7.78
CA ASN A 385 -35.94 -1.83 6.46
C ASN A 385 -36.15 -0.47 5.78
N ASN A 386 -37.24 0.23 6.13
CA ASN A 386 -37.57 1.57 5.65
C ASN A 386 -36.80 2.69 6.37
N LEU A 387 -36.10 2.41 7.47
CA LEU A 387 -35.33 3.40 8.25
C LEU A 387 -33.83 3.29 8.04
N ILE A 388 -33.32 2.11 7.70
CA ILE A 388 -31.86 1.83 7.63
C ILE A 388 -31.15 2.38 6.38
N GLY A 389 -31.90 2.97 5.44
CA GLY A 389 -31.33 3.59 4.24
C GLY A 389 -30.65 2.59 3.29
N ASN A 390 -31.35 1.55 2.84
CA ASN A 390 -30.79 0.57 1.90
C ASN A 390 -30.50 1.17 0.52
N GLY A 391 -29.34 0.87 -0.06
CA GLY A 391 -29.00 1.17 -1.45
C GLY A 391 -28.70 2.64 -1.75
N VAL A 392 -28.37 3.43 -0.72
CA VAL A 392 -28.20 4.89 -0.84
C VAL A 392 -26.74 5.33 -0.78
N VAL A 393 -25.88 4.65 -0.02
CA VAL A 393 -24.55 5.16 0.31
C VAL A 393 -23.61 5.04 -0.88
N ARG A 394 -23.58 3.89 -1.56
CA ARG A 394 -22.71 3.68 -2.73
C ARG A 394 -22.94 4.70 -3.85
N LYS A 395 -24.19 5.12 -4.05
CA LYS A 395 -24.57 6.12 -5.08
C LYS A 395 -23.95 7.49 -4.81
N MET A 396 -23.55 7.77 -3.57
CA MET A 396 -22.92 9.02 -3.20
C MET A 396 -21.43 9.04 -3.60
N PHE A 397 -20.76 7.88 -3.70
CA PHE A 397 -19.32 7.83 -3.98
C PHE A 397 -18.98 7.41 -5.42
N LYS A 398 -19.98 7.37 -6.31
CA LYS A 398 -19.83 7.02 -7.73
C LYS A 398 -19.75 8.25 -8.63
#